data_AF-A0A2Y9NLR7-F1
#
_entry.id   AF-A0A2Y9NLR7-F1
#
_cell.length_a   1.000
_cell.length_b   1.000
_cell.length_c   1.000
_cell.angle_alpha   90.00
_cell.angle_beta   90.00
_cell.angle_gamma   90.00
#
_symmetry.space_group_name_H-M   'P 1'
#
loop_
_entity.id
_entity.type
_entity.pdbx_description
1 polymer ?
#
loop_
_entity_poly.entity_id
_entity_poly.type
_entity_poly.pdbx_seq_one_letter_code
_entity_poly.pdbx_strand_id
1 'polypeptide(L)'
;MGAAGFSALARLGLPAPQPRPRWLGVAALGLAAVALGAVAWRRARPRRRRRLQQVGTVAELWIYPVKSCKGVSVKAAECTALGLRSGHLRDRFWLVINKEGNMVTARQEPRLVLISLTCEGDTLTLSAAYTQDLRLPIKTPTTNAVHKCRVQGLEIEGRDCGEAAAHWITNFLKTQPYRLVHFEPHMRPRNSHQIEDLFRPTDQIPYSDASPFLILSEASLADLNSRLEKKVKATNFRPNIIISGCGVYAELSPV
;
A
#
# COMPACT_ATOMS: atom_id res chain seq x y z
N MET A 1 -32.66 20.32 99.24
CA MET A 1 -31.27 20.04 99.66
C MET A 1 -30.49 19.79 98.38
N GLY A 2 -29.81 20.79 97.82
CA GLY A 2 -28.35 21.00 97.93
C GLY A 2 -27.64 20.17 96.83
N ALA A 3 -26.69 20.62 96.01
CA ALA A 3 -25.86 21.80 95.89
C ALA A 3 -25.36 21.85 94.41
N ALA A 4 -25.32 23.00 93.73
CA ALA A 4 -24.15 23.85 93.50
C ALA A 4 -22.94 23.20 92.77
N GLY A 5 -22.47 23.87 91.71
CA GLY A 5 -21.05 23.82 91.30
C GLY A 5 -20.75 23.80 89.79
N PHE A 6 -20.54 24.99 89.20
CA PHE A 6 -19.42 25.43 88.34
C PHE A 6 -18.53 24.36 87.66
N SER A 7 -17.94 24.49 86.48
CA SER A 7 -17.67 25.58 85.52
C SER A 7 -16.79 24.97 84.41
N ALA A 8 -16.65 25.72 83.32
CA ALA A 8 -15.48 25.73 82.43
C ALA A 8 -15.30 24.52 81.51
N LEU A 9 -15.68 24.72 80.24
CA LEU A 9 -14.77 24.55 79.10
C LEU A 9 -15.39 25.21 77.86
N ALA A 10 -15.48 26.54 77.89
CA ALA A 10 -15.40 27.32 76.67
C ALA A 10 -13.91 27.58 76.41
N ARG A 11 -13.28 26.79 75.55
CA ARG A 11 -12.05 27.14 74.83
C ARG A 11 -11.68 26.02 73.86
N LEU A 12 -12.35 26.04 72.71
CA LEU A 12 -11.85 25.66 71.38
C LEU A 12 -12.99 26.06 70.45
N GLY A 13 -12.83 27.19 69.76
CA GLY A 13 -13.84 27.78 68.88
C GLY A 13 -14.08 26.96 67.61
N LEU A 14 -14.56 25.72 67.78
CA LEU A 14 -15.06 24.91 66.68
C LEU A 14 -16.56 25.17 66.56
N PRO A 15 -17.05 25.70 65.43
CA PRO A 15 -18.48 25.88 65.22
C PRO A 15 -19.18 24.52 65.26
N ALA A 16 -20.34 24.46 65.91
CA ALA A 16 -21.22 23.30 65.88
C ALA A 16 -21.49 22.88 64.43
N PRO A 17 -21.56 21.57 64.11
CA PRO A 17 -21.80 21.13 62.76
C PRO A 17 -23.17 21.63 62.31
N GLN A 18 -23.17 22.63 61.42
CA GLN A 18 -24.41 23.12 60.81
C GLN A 18 -25.09 21.95 60.10
N PRO A 19 -26.42 21.80 60.22
CA PRO A 19 -27.14 20.75 59.53
C PRO A 19 -26.92 20.94 58.03
N ARG A 20 -26.10 20.08 57.42
CA ARG A 20 -25.91 20.07 55.98
C ARG A 20 -27.29 19.97 55.35
N PRO A 21 -27.70 20.95 54.55
CA PRO A 21 -29.07 21.01 54.16
C PRO A 21 -29.37 19.80 53.26
N ARG A 22 -30.40 19.03 53.64
CA ARG A 22 -30.75 17.72 53.05
C ARG A 22 -30.84 17.74 51.52
N TRP A 23 -31.14 18.90 50.93
CA TRP A 23 -31.19 19.11 49.48
C TRP A 23 -29.85 18.88 48.78
N LEU A 24 -28.69 19.14 49.43
CA LEU A 24 -27.37 18.87 48.85
C LEU A 24 -27.14 17.36 48.66
N GLY A 25 -27.61 16.53 49.59
CA GLY A 25 -27.55 15.07 49.48
C GLY A 25 -28.45 14.55 48.36
N VAL A 26 -29.66 15.12 48.23
CA VAL A 26 -30.61 14.77 47.17
C VAL A 26 -30.08 15.21 45.78
N ALA A 27 -29.47 16.39 45.69
CA ALA A 27 -28.86 16.88 44.45
C ALA A 27 -27.66 16.03 44.01
N ALA A 28 -26.80 15.63 44.97
CA ALA A 28 -25.67 14.74 44.71
C ALA A 28 -26.12 13.34 44.24
N LEU A 29 -27.15 12.77 44.87
CA LEU A 29 -27.75 11.50 44.46
C LEU A 29 -28.39 11.60 43.07
N GLY A 30 -29.06 12.71 42.76
CA GLY A 30 -29.63 12.98 41.43
C GLY A 30 -28.57 13.04 40.33
N LEU A 31 -27.46 13.77 40.56
CA LEU A 31 -26.34 13.85 39.61
C LEU A 31 -25.65 12.49 39.41
N ALA A 32 -25.47 11.72 40.49
CA ALA A 32 -24.90 10.38 40.41
C ALA A 32 -25.80 9.42 39.61
N ALA A 33 -27.12 9.49 39.80
CA ALA A 33 -28.09 8.69 39.04
C ALA A 33 -28.08 9.04 37.54
N VAL A 34 -28.00 10.33 37.19
CA VAL A 34 -27.89 10.78 35.80
C VAL A 34 -26.56 10.31 35.17
N ALA A 35 -25.45 10.41 35.90
CA ALA A 35 -24.15 9.97 35.41
C ALA A 35 -24.11 8.45 35.19
N LEU A 36 -24.63 7.66 36.14
CA LEU A 36 -24.76 6.21 36.02
C LEU A 36 -25.70 5.82 34.88
N GLY A 37 -26.83 6.51 34.73
CA GLY A 37 -27.75 6.34 33.61
C GLY A 37 -27.09 6.63 32.26
N ALA A 38 -26.29 7.69 32.16
CA ALA A 38 -25.56 8.03 30.94
C ALA A 38 -24.46 7.02 30.60
N VAL A 39 -23.73 6.50 31.61
CA VAL A 39 -22.72 5.45 31.42
C VAL A 39 -23.36 4.13 31.03
N ALA A 40 -24.45 3.74 31.70
CA ALA A 40 -25.22 2.55 31.38
C ALA A 40 -25.80 2.63 29.96
N TRP A 41 -26.35 3.79 29.56
CA TRP A 41 -26.85 4.02 28.21
C TRP A 41 -25.75 4.01 27.15
N ARG A 42 -24.55 4.57 27.43
CA ARG A 42 -23.40 4.48 26.51
C ARG A 42 -22.87 3.05 26.36
N ARG A 43 -22.90 2.25 27.43
CA ARG A 43 -22.48 0.84 27.41
C ARG A 43 -23.53 -0.08 26.79
N ALA A 44 -24.81 0.21 27.00
CA ALA A 44 -25.94 -0.54 26.46
C ALA A 44 -26.32 -0.11 25.04
N ARG A 45 -25.86 1.08 24.59
CA ARG A 45 -26.01 1.49 23.19
C ARG A 45 -25.29 0.46 22.33
N PRO A 46 -26.01 -0.32 21.51
CA PRO A 46 -25.34 -1.19 20.56
C PRO A 46 -24.49 -0.27 19.68
N ARG A 47 -23.18 -0.53 19.63
CA ARG A 47 -22.33 0.06 18.59
C ARG A 47 -23.05 -0.22 17.28
N ARG A 48 -23.58 0.83 16.63
CA ARG A 48 -24.25 0.73 15.33
C ARG A 48 -23.32 -0.13 14.46
N ARG A 49 -23.70 -1.37 14.18
CA ARG A 49 -22.92 -2.21 13.27
C ARG A 49 -22.85 -1.41 11.99
N ARG A 50 -21.63 -0.98 11.61
CA ARG A 50 -21.43 -0.32 10.32
C ARG A 50 -21.93 -1.32 9.29
N ARG A 51 -23.04 -1.00 8.63
CA ARG A 51 -23.56 -1.82 7.53
C ARG A 51 -22.55 -1.63 6.40
N LEU A 52 -21.76 -2.66 6.13
CA LEU A 52 -20.85 -2.65 5.01
C LEU A 52 -21.68 -2.64 3.73
N GLN A 53 -21.35 -1.73 2.82
CA GLN A 53 -21.93 -1.67 1.49
C GLN A 53 -20.88 -2.19 0.52
N GLN A 54 -21.27 -3.14 -0.33
CA GLN A 54 -20.43 -3.55 -1.44
C GLN A 54 -20.39 -2.40 -2.46
N VAL A 55 -19.19 -1.94 -2.78
CA VAL A 55 -18.94 -0.84 -3.73
C VAL A 55 -18.35 -1.32 -5.05
N GLY A 56 -18.06 -2.62 -5.17
CA GLY A 56 -17.53 -3.26 -6.36
C GLY A 56 -17.01 -4.67 -6.07
N THR A 57 -16.42 -5.31 -7.09
CA THR A 57 -15.80 -6.63 -7.02
C THR A 57 -14.48 -6.59 -7.80
N VAL A 58 -13.45 -7.31 -7.34
CA VAL A 58 -12.19 -7.43 -8.10
C VAL A 58 -12.47 -8.25 -9.38
N ALA A 59 -12.24 -7.62 -10.54
CA ALA A 59 -12.40 -8.23 -11.85
C ALA A 59 -11.09 -8.88 -12.32
N GLU A 60 -9.97 -8.18 -12.18
CA GLU A 60 -8.65 -8.67 -12.60
C GLU A 60 -7.55 -8.23 -11.63
N LEU A 61 -6.50 -9.05 -11.55
CA LEU A 61 -5.26 -8.73 -10.84
C LEU A 61 -4.08 -8.85 -11.79
N TRP A 62 -3.20 -7.86 -11.74
CA TRP A 62 -2.02 -7.75 -12.59
C TRP A 62 -0.77 -7.45 -11.78
N ILE A 63 0.28 -8.22 -12.05
CA ILE A 63 1.63 -7.97 -11.55
C ILE A 63 2.50 -7.61 -12.75
N TYR A 64 3.35 -6.60 -12.62
CA TYR A 64 4.32 -6.22 -13.64
C TYR A 64 5.72 -6.44 -13.08
N PRO A 65 6.27 -7.66 -13.15
CA PRO A 65 7.51 -8.02 -12.44
C PRO A 65 8.68 -7.12 -12.83
N VAL A 66 8.86 -6.88 -14.13
CA VAL A 66 9.87 -5.97 -14.67
C VAL A 66 9.23 -4.62 -14.98
N LYS A 67 9.83 -3.52 -14.51
CA LYS A 67 9.39 -2.16 -14.81
C LYS A 67 9.27 -1.97 -16.32
N SER A 68 8.14 -1.43 -16.76
CA SER A 68 7.80 -1.17 -18.17
C SER A 68 7.62 -2.39 -19.09
N CYS A 69 7.73 -3.63 -18.58
CA CYS A 69 7.48 -4.84 -19.36
C CYS A 69 6.02 -5.31 -19.28
N LYS A 70 5.70 -6.40 -19.98
CA LYS A 70 4.36 -7.01 -20.01
C LYS A 70 3.91 -7.44 -18.61
N GLY A 71 2.61 -7.25 -18.34
CA GLY A 71 2.00 -7.71 -17.08
C GLY A 71 1.67 -9.20 -17.12
N VAL A 72 1.61 -9.78 -15.92
CA VAL A 72 1.17 -11.16 -15.64
C VAL A 72 -0.19 -11.07 -14.95
N SER A 73 -1.21 -11.62 -15.60
CA SER A 73 -2.54 -11.76 -14.99
C SER A 73 -2.54 -12.92 -14.01
N VAL A 74 -3.08 -12.71 -12.82
CA VAL A 74 -3.14 -13.71 -11.75
C VAL A 74 -4.56 -13.81 -11.18
N LYS A 75 -4.93 -15.00 -10.69
CA LYS A 75 -6.25 -15.22 -10.07
C LYS A 75 -6.32 -14.76 -8.61
N ALA A 76 -5.17 -14.72 -7.94
CA ALA A 76 -5.02 -14.28 -6.56
C ALA A 76 -3.62 -13.70 -6.37
N ALA A 77 -3.49 -12.74 -5.45
CA ALA A 77 -2.22 -12.15 -5.07
C ALA A 77 -2.28 -11.69 -3.61
N GLU A 78 -1.12 -11.71 -2.95
CA GLU A 78 -0.92 -11.12 -1.64
C GLU A 78 -0.69 -9.62 -1.77
N CYS A 79 -1.39 -8.82 -0.96
CA CYS A 79 -1.11 -7.39 -0.84
C CYS A 79 0.02 -7.18 0.18
N THR A 80 1.20 -6.79 -0.27
CA THR A 80 2.33 -6.42 0.60
C THR A 80 2.48 -4.90 0.66
N ALA A 81 3.22 -4.38 1.65
CA ALA A 81 3.51 -2.94 1.72
C ALA A 81 4.22 -2.39 0.46
N LEU A 82 4.92 -3.25 -0.29
CA LEU A 82 5.66 -2.90 -1.51
C LEU A 82 4.88 -3.19 -2.81
N GLY A 83 3.60 -3.59 -2.72
CA GLY A 83 2.76 -3.96 -3.86
C GLY A 83 2.33 -5.43 -3.87
N LEU A 84 1.74 -5.87 -4.99
CA LEU A 84 1.23 -7.23 -5.16
C LEU A 84 2.35 -8.28 -5.25
N ARG A 85 2.09 -9.47 -4.71
CA ARG A 85 2.93 -10.66 -4.83
C ARG A 85 2.11 -11.89 -5.19
N SER A 86 2.60 -12.73 -6.11
CA SER A 86 2.07 -14.05 -6.41
C SER A 86 3.22 -15.04 -6.53
N GLY A 87 3.43 -15.87 -5.50
CA GLY A 87 4.60 -16.72 -5.40
C GLY A 87 5.89 -15.90 -5.41
N HIS A 88 6.77 -16.17 -6.37
CA HIS A 88 8.03 -15.44 -6.54
C HIS A 88 7.91 -14.14 -7.34
N LEU A 89 6.77 -13.92 -8.03
CA LEU A 89 6.56 -12.69 -8.78
C LEU A 89 6.08 -11.59 -7.84
N ARG A 90 6.84 -10.49 -7.81
CA ARG A 90 6.50 -9.27 -7.08
C ARG A 90 6.48 -8.08 -8.01
N ASP A 91 5.61 -7.14 -7.71
CA ASP A 91 5.31 -6.04 -8.60
C ASP A 91 6.45 -5.02 -8.71
N ARG A 92 7.00 -4.85 -9.93
CA ARG A 92 8.16 -4.00 -10.25
C ARG A 92 9.40 -4.29 -9.39
N PHE A 93 9.69 -5.57 -9.14
CA PHE A 93 10.91 -6.03 -8.45
C PHE A 93 12.11 -6.24 -9.38
N TRP A 94 11.92 -6.11 -10.68
CA TRP A 94 13.00 -6.11 -11.66
C TRP A 94 13.03 -4.80 -12.44
N LEU A 95 14.23 -4.39 -12.85
CA LEU A 95 14.47 -3.16 -13.58
C LEU A 95 15.49 -3.39 -14.70
N VAL A 96 15.22 -2.81 -15.87
CA VAL A 96 16.23 -2.69 -16.92
C VAL A 96 17.00 -1.38 -16.69
N ILE A 97 18.33 -1.46 -16.65
CA ILE A 97 19.22 -0.31 -16.47
C ILE A 97 20.19 -0.19 -17.65
N ASN A 98 20.62 1.03 -17.91
CA ASN A 98 21.71 1.32 -18.82
C ASN A 98 23.08 1.24 -18.13
N LYS A 99 24.15 1.51 -18.87
CA LYS A 99 25.54 1.45 -18.37
C LYS A 99 25.82 2.44 -17.23
N GLU A 100 25.07 3.53 -17.13
CA GLU A 100 25.15 4.50 -16.01
C GLU A 100 24.27 4.14 -14.81
N GLY A 101 23.54 3.02 -14.85
CA GLY A 101 22.61 2.62 -13.80
C GLY A 101 21.25 3.34 -13.84
N ASN A 102 20.96 4.13 -14.88
CA ASN A 102 19.67 4.79 -15.02
C ASN A 102 18.60 3.81 -15.50
N MET A 103 17.37 3.97 -14.99
CA MET A 103 16.22 3.19 -15.44
C MET A 103 16.00 3.34 -16.95
N VAL A 104 15.72 2.23 -17.62
CA VAL A 104 15.19 2.19 -18.98
C VAL A 104 13.71 1.86 -18.91
N THR A 105 12.87 2.73 -19.46
CA THR A 105 11.41 2.60 -19.40
C THR A 105 10.83 2.54 -20.80
N ALA A 106 9.55 2.19 -20.91
CA ALA A 106 8.84 2.14 -22.20
C ALA A 106 8.72 3.52 -22.89
N ARG A 107 9.08 4.62 -22.21
CA ARG A 107 9.25 5.94 -22.82
C ARG A 107 10.48 6.00 -23.73
N GLN A 108 11.57 5.33 -23.34
CA GLN A 108 12.81 5.24 -24.12
C GLN A 108 12.78 4.04 -25.07
N GLU A 109 12.34 2.89 -24.56
CA GLU A 109 12.32 1.62 -25.29
C GLU A 109 10.89 1.03 -25.28
N PRO A 110 9.98 1.49 -26.17
CA PRO A 110 8.58 1.05 -26.16
C PRO A 110 8.42 -0.46 -26.31
N ARG A 111 9.38 -1.13 -26.98
CA ARG A 111 9.40 -2.59 -27.15
C ARG A 111 9.56 -3.37 -25.84
N LEU A 112 9.93 -2.74 -24.72
CA LEU A 112 9.94 -3.38 -23.40
C LEU A 112 8.58 -4.01 -23.06
N VAL A 113 7.46 -3.40 -23.47
CA VAL A 113 6.11 -3.93 -23.20
C VAL A 113 5.83 -5.29 -23.87
N LEU A 114 6.69 -5.72 -24.80
CA LEU A 114 6.62 -7.01 -25.48
C LEU A 114 7.35 -8.13 -24.72
N ILE A 115 8.23 -7.77 -23.77
CA ILE A 115 8.97 -8.72 -22.94
C ILE A 115 8.05 -9.16 -21.80
N SER A 116 7.90 -10.47 -21.59
CA SER A 116 7.27 -11.04 -20.40
C SER A 116 8.28 -11.74 -19.52
N LEU A 117 8.12 -11.59 -18.21
CA LEU A 117 8.80 -12.41 -17.20
C LEU A 117 7.73 -13.24 -16.48
N THR A 118 7.76 -14.55 -16.67
CA THR A 118 6.89 -15.50 -15.97
C THR A 118 7.71 -16.38 -15.02
N CYS A 119 7.03 -17.09 -14.12
CA CYS A 119 7.65 -17.95 -13.14
C CYS A 119 6.92 -19.29 -13.12
N GLU A 120 7.65 -20.39 -13.25
CA GLU A 120 7.14 -21.75 -13.12
C GLU A 120 8.09 -22.56 -12.24
N GLY A 121 7.60 -23.07 -11.12
CA GLY A 121 8.45 -23.68 -10.08
C GLY A 121 9.54 -22.71 -9.63
N ASP A 122 10.80 -23.17 -9.72
CA ASP A 122 12.00 -22.40 -9.36
C ASP A 122 12.68 -21.67 -10.54
N THR A 123 12.00 -21.59 -11.70
CA THR A 123 12.56 -21.01 -12.93
C THR A 123 11.78 -19.77 -13.38
N LEU A 124 12.51 -18.69 -13.62
CA LEU A 124 12.02 -17.51 -14.31
C LEU A 124 12.23 -17.66 -15.82
N THR A 125 11.25 -17.26 -16.61
CA THR A 125 11.37 -17.27 -18.09
C THR A 125 11.15 -15.87 -18.63
N LEU A 126 12.18 -15.33 -19.29
CA LEU A 126 12.07 -14.16 -20.15
C LEU A 126 11.69 -14.61 -21.56
N SER A 127 10.60 -14.03 -22.06
CA SER A 127 10.07 -14.34 -23.39
C SER A 127 9.69 -13.07 -24.13
N ALA A 128 9.92 -13.07 -25.45
CA ALA A 128 9.43 -12.06 -26.38
C ALA A 128 9.26 -12.70 -27.75
N ALA A 129 8.32 -12.20 -28.55
CA ALA A 129 8.03 -12.76 -29.87
C ALA A 129 9.29 -12.80 -30.75
N TYR A 130 9.46 -13.91 -31.47
CA TYR A 130 10.59 -14.16 -32.40
C TYR A 130 11.97 -14.15 -31.73
N THR A 131 12.04 -14.38 -30.42
CA THR A 131 13.29 -14.52 -29.65
C THR A 131 13.22 -15.82 -28.85
N GLN A 132 14.32 -16.58 -28.83
CA GLN A 132 14.38 -17.79 -28.00
C GLN A 132 14.27 -17.41 -26.52
N ASP A 133 13.37 -18.09 -25.80
CA ASP A 133 13.16 -17.84 -24.38
C ASP A 133 14.44 -18.06 -23.56
N LEU A 134 14.68 -17.18 -22.59
CA LEU A 134 15.77 -17.31 -21.64
C LEU A 134 15.22 -17.77 -20.29
N ARG A 135 15.77 -18.88 -19.78
CA ARG A 135 15.49 -19.38 -18.44
C ARG A 135 16.55 -18.89 -17.46
N LEU A 136 16.10 -18.38 -16.31
CA LEU A 136 16.93 -17.86 -15.23
C LEU A 136 16.52 -18.52 -13.90
N PRO A 137 17.44 -18.72 -12.96
CA PRO A 137 17.07 -19.13 -11.61
C PRO A 137 16.29 -18.01 -10.90
N ILE A 138 15.33 -18.36 -10.05
CA ILE A 138 14.63 -17.37 -9.21
C ILE A 138 15.58 -16.65 -8.25
N LYS A 139 16.51 -17.40 -7.67
CA LYS A 139 17.54 -16.85 -6.79
C LYS A 139 18.75 -16.48 -7.63
N THR A 140 18.89 -15.18 -7.90
CA THR A 140 20.11 -14.64 -8.48
C THR A 140 21.31 -14.96 -7.58
N PRO A 141 22.45 -15.42 -8.12
CA PRO A 141 23.65 -15.68 -7.32
C PRO A 141 24.07 -14.43 -6.54
N THR A 142 24.34 -14.58 -5.24
CA THR A 142 24.76 -13.46 -4.38
C THR A 142 26.13 -12.89 -4.75
N THR A 143 26.91 -13.63 -5.54
CA THR A 143 28.18 -13.19 -6.13
C THR A 143 27.99 -12.16 -7.24
N ASN A 144 26.79 -12.04 -7.81
CA ASN A 144 26.52 -11.03 -8.82
C ASN A 144 26.58 -9.63 -8.21
N ALA A 145 27.09 -8.68 -9.00
CA ALA A 145 27.25 -7.30 -8.58
C ALA A 145 25.90 -6.67 -8.15
N VAL A 146 25.97 -5.75 -7.18
CA VAL A 146 24.86 -4.85 -6.87
C VAL A 146 25.15 -3.52 -7.55
N HIS A 147 24.23 -3.08 -8.39
CA HIS A 147 24.32 -1.78 -9.05
C HIS A 147 23.59 -0.73 -8.23
N LYS A 148 24.17 0.47 -8.15
CA LYS A 148 23.45 1.67 -7.75
C LYS A 148 22.65 2.15 -8.96
N CYS A 149 21.34 2.09 -8.85
CA CYS A 149 20.42 2.46 -9.91
C CYS A 149 19.74 3.80 -9.61
N ARG A 150 19.21 4.46 -10.64
CA ARG A 150 18.40 5.67 -10.50
C ARG A 150 17.03 5.47 -11.12
N VAL A 151 15.99 5.57 -10.29
CA VAL A 151 14.58 5.51 -10.70
C VAL A 151 13.94 6.84 -10.33
N GLN A 152 13.42 7.57 -11.32
CA GLN A 152 12.85 8.91 -11.15
C GLN A 152 13.72 9.84 -10.29
N GLY A 153 15.02 9.90 -10.57
CA GLY A 153 15.97 10.76 -9.83
C GLY A 153 16.44 10.20 -8.48
N LEU A 154 15.70 9.29 -7.86
CA LEU A 154 16.03 8.68 -6.57
C LEU A 154 16.91 7.43 -6.74
N GLU A 155 17.85 7.26 -5.82
CA GLU A 155 18.76 6.11 -5.80
C GLU A 155 18.08 4.88 -5.21
N ILE A 156 18.38 3.71 -5.79
CA ILE A 156 17.94 2.40 -5.32
C ILE A 156 18.91 1.35 -5.82
N GLU A 157 19.08 0.25 -5.09
CA GLU A 157 19.98 -0.83 -5.48
C GLU A 157 19.27 -1.91 -6.31
N GLY A 158 20.06 -2.70 -7.04
CA GLY A 158 19.58 -3.89 -7.72
C GLY A 158 20.69 -4.90 -7.97
N ARG A 159 20.43 -6.16 -7.64
CA ARG A 159 21.31 -7.32 -7.92
C ARG A 159 21.27 -7.64 -9.40
N ASP A 160 22.44 -7.71 -10.03
CA ASP A 160 22.57 -8.05 -11.45
C ASP A 160 22.07 -9.47 -11.77
N CYS A 161 21.21 -9.63 -12.78
CA CYS A 161 20.68 -10.95 -13.18
C CYS A 161 21.61 -11.75 -14.10
N GLY A 162 22.85 -11.28 -14.35
CA GLY A 162 23.88 -11.97 -15.11
C GLY A 162 23.94 -11.61 -16.59
N GLU A 163 25.07 -11.99 -17.23
CA GLU A 163 25.34 -11.68 -18.64
C GLU A 163 24.30 -12.25 -19.60
N ALA A 164 23.75 -13.43 -19.31
CA ALA A 164 22.71 -14.03 -20.14
C ALA A 164 21.48 -13.13 -20.26
N ALA A 165 21.02 -12.57 -19.13
CA ALA A 165 19.88 -11.64 -19.11
C ALA A 165 20.21 -10.32 -19.81
N ALA A 166 21.40 -9.78 -19.57
CA ALA A 166 21.88 -8.55 -20.21
C ALA A 166 21.95 -8.69 -21.74
N HIS A 167 22.58 -9.76 -22.24
CA HIS A 167 22.66 -10.07 -23.66
C HIS A 167 21.28 -10.31 -24.27
N TRP A 168 20.41 -11.06 -23.59
CA TRP A 168 19.08 -11.35 -24.12
C TRP A 168 18.24 -10.08 -24.33
N ILE A 169 18.19 -9.19 -23.33
CA ILE A 169 17.45 -7.92 -23.42
C ILE A 169 18.06 -7.02 -24.50
N THR A 170 19.38 -6.87 -24.49
CA THR A 170 20.09 -6.03 -25.48
C THR A 170 19.86 -6.55 -26.91
N ASN A 171 19.90 -7.88 -27.10
CA ASN A 171 19.69 -8.51 -28.40
C ASN A 171 18.25 -8.40 -28.89
N PHE A 172 17.26 -8.46 -28.00
CA PHE A 172 15.85 -8.27 -28.37
C PHE A 172 15.56 -6.81 -28.76
N LEU A 173 16.15 -5.86 -28.05
CA LEU A 173 15.94 -4.43 -28.28
C LEU A 173 16.83 -3.86 -29.41
N LYS A 174 17.91 -4.55 -29.78
CA LYS A 174 18.85 -4.15 -30.87
C LYS A 174 19.41 -2.74 -30.65
N THR A 175 19.83 -2.48 -29.42
CA THR A 175 20.20 -1.13 -28.93
C THR A 175 21.49 -1.18 -28.12
N GLN A 176 21.80 -0.10 -27.40
CA GLN A 176 22.92 -0.04 -26.47
C GLN A 176 22.84 -1.11 -25.38
N PRO A 177 23.97 -1.46 -24.74
CA PRO A 177 23.98 -2.47 -23.68
C PRO A 177 23.09 -2.11 -22.50
N TYR A 178 22.21 -3.04 -22.15
CA TYR A 178 21.36 -2.95 -20.96
C TYR A 178 21.57 -4.15 -20.05
N ARG A 179 21.24 -3.97 -18.77
CA ARG A 179 21.29 -5.03 -17.76
C ARG A 179 19.94 -5.15 -17.08
N LEU A 180 19.59 -6.37 -16.69
CA LEU A 180 18.45 -6.63 -15.82
C LEU A 180 18.95 -6.73 -14.38
N VAL A 181 18.31 -6.00 -13.47
CA VAL A 181 18.58 -6.09 -12.04
C VAL A 181 17.32 -6.47 -11.26
N HIS A 182 17.51 -7.10 -10.11
CA HIS A 182 16.47 -7.55 -9.19
C HIS A 182 16.61 -6.87 -7.83
N PHE A 183 15.51 -6.37 -7.28
CA PHE A 183 15.46 -5.78 -5.94
C PHE A 183 15.36 -6.88 -4.87
N GLU A 184 16.29 -6.89 -3.92
CA GLU A 184 16.29 -7.86 -2.83
C GLU A 184 15.71 -7.26 -1.55
N PRO A 185 14.97 -8.02 -0.71
CA PRO A 185 14.28 -7.47 0.46
C PRO A 185 15.15 -6.79 1.52
N HIS A 186 16.46 -7.05 1.54
CA HIS A 186 17.40 -6.38 2.46
C HIS A 186 17.93 -5.04 1.91
N MET A 187 17.74 -4.77 0.61
CA MET A 187 18.09 -3.49 0.00
C MET A 187 17.12 -2.41 0.48
N ARG A 188 17.58 -1.17 0.52
CA ARG A 188 16.74 -0.05 0.92
C ARG A 188 15.73 0.28 -0.21
N PRO A 189 14.41 0.21 0.04
CA PRO A 189 13.42 0.61 -0.96
C PRO A 189 13.36 2.14 -1.10
N ARG A 190 12.77 2.61 -2.20
CA ARG A 190 12.43 4.03 -2.40
C ARG A 190 11.23 4.40 -1.52
N ASN A 191 11.15 5.67 -1.16
CA ASN A 191 10.06 6.20 -0.35
C ASN A 191 9.09 6.99 -1.23
N SER A 192 7.81 6.62 -1.22
CA SER A 192 6.77 7.27 -1.99
C SER A 192 6.56 8.74 -1.59
N HIS A 193 6.77 9.08 -0.31
CA HIS A 193 6.65 10.45 0.20
C HIS A 193 7.70 11.41 -0.36
N GLN A 194 8.84 10.90 -0.82
CA GLN A 194 9.86 11.72 -1.51
C GLN A 194 9.47 12.04 -2.96
N ILE A 195 8.43 11.40 -3.48
CA ILE A 195 7.94 11.57 -4.85
C ILE A 195 6.68 12.43 -4.83
N GLU A 196 5.72 12.12 -3.96
CA GLU A 196 4.51 12.90 -3.73
C GLU A 196 4.24 12.98 -2.22
N ASP A 197 4.03 14.18 -1.68
CA ASP A 197 3.88 14.44 -0.24
C ASP A 197 2.61 13.83 0.38
N LEU A 198 1.62 13.48 -0.45
CA LEU A 198 0.38 12.80 -0.08
C LEU A 198 0.60 11.40 0.52
N PHE A 199 1.70 10.72 0.17
CA PHE A 199 2.04 9.43 0.75
C PHE A 199 2.54 9.56 2.18
N ARG A 200 2.43 8.50 2.98
CA ARG A 200 3.00 8.49 4.34
C ARG A 200 4.52 8.38 4.24
N PRO A 201 5.29 8.95 5.19
CA PRO A 201 6.74 8.76 5.25
C PRO A 201 7.20 7.30 5.36
N THR A 202 6.30 6.38 5.72
CA THR A 202 6.56 4.94 5.81
C THR A 202 6.23 4.16 4.53
N ASP A 203 5.61 4.80 3.54
CA ASP A 203 5.20 4.13 2.30
C ASP A 203 6.42 3.90 1.41
N GLN A 204 6.63 2.65 1.02
CA GLN A 204 7.83 2.19 0.34
C GLN A 204 7.48 1.50 -0.98
N ILE A 205 8.38 1.62 -1.93
CA ILE A 205 8.25 1.00 -3.26
C ILE A 205 9.61 0.52 -3.77
N PRO A 206 9.63 -0.53 -4.61
CA PRO A 206 10.80 -0.92 -5.36
C PRO A 206 10.93 0.00 -6.59
N TYR A 207 10.85 -0.56 -7.80
CA TYR A 207 10.98 0.17 -9.05
C TYR A 207 9.65 0.71 -9.62
N SER A 208 8.55 0.61 -8.86
CA SER A 208 7.27 1.28 -9.18
C SER A 208 7.45 2.79 -9.28
N ASP A 209 6.56 3.48 -9.99
CA ASP A 209 6.70 4.92 -10.23
C ASP A 209 6.54 5.74 -8.95
N ALA A 210 5.39 5.65 -8.27
CA ALA A 210 5.12 6.40 -7.03
C ALA A 210 4.34 5.62 -5.98
N SER A 211 3.48 4.68 -6.38
CA SER A 211 2.59 3.92 -5.46
C SER A 211 2.88 2.42 -5.50
N PRO A 212 2.68 1.69 -4.37
CA PRO A 212 2.69 0.23 -4.36
C PRO A 212 1.51 -0.39 -5.12
N PHE A 213 0.41 0.36 -5.31
CA PHE A 213 -0.79 -0.12 -6.00
C PHE A 213 -1.40 0.95 -6.90
N LEU A 214 -1.88 0.52 -8.06
CA LEU A 214 -2.78 1.30 -8.91
C LEU A 214 -4.11 0.55 -9.07
N ILE A 215 -5.22 1.23 -8.78
CA ILE A 215 -6.58 0.71 -8.93
C ILE A 215 -7.24 1.43 -10.11
N LEU A 216 -7.99 0.69 -10.93
CA LEU A 216 -8.78 1.23 -12.02
C LEU A 216 -10.14 0.52 -12.06
N SER A 217 -11.23 1.24 -12.30
CA SER A 217 -12.51 0.56 -12.53
C SER A 217 -12.77 0.26 -14.02
N GLU A 218 -13.47 -0.84 -14.30
CA GLU A 218 -13.97 -1.15 -15.65
C GLU A 218 -14.88 -0.03 -16.17
N ALA A 219 -15.66 0.59 -15.27
CA ALA A 219 -16.54 1.70 -15.59
C ALA A 219 -15.76 2.94 -16.08
N SER A 220 -14.67 3.31 -15.41
CA SER A 220 -13.77 4.38 -15.85
C SER A 220 -13.12 4.08 -17.20
N LEU A 221 -12.67 2.83 -17.41
CA LEU A 221 -12.10 2.41 -18.69
C LEU A 221 -13.14 2.47 -19.82
N ALA A 222 -14.37 2.02 -19.56
CA ALA A 222 -15.46 2.05 -20.52
C ALA A 222 -15.86 3.49 -20.89
N ASP A 223 -15.95 4.39 -19.91
CA ASP A 223 -16.22 5.81 -20.14
C ASP A 223 -15.12 6.45 -20.98
N LEU A 224 -13.84 6.22 -20.68
CA LEU A 224 -12.75 6.70 -21.54
C LEU A 224 -12.86 6.14 -22.96
N ASN A 225 -13.09 4.83 -23.10
CA ASN A 225 -13.24 4.19 -24.39
C ASN A 225 -14.43 4.71 -25.19
N SER A 226 -15.51 5.20 -24.55
CA SER A 226 -16.63 5.83 -25.26
C SER A 226 -16.22 7.10 -26.03
N ARG A 227 -15.11 7.73 -25.61
CA ARG A 227 -14.59 9.01 -26.15
C ARG A 227 -13.40 8.84 -27.09
N LEU A 228 -12.94 7.60 -27.32
CA LEU A 228 -11.80 7.28 -28.17
C LEU A 228 -12.23 6.59 -29.45
N GLU A 229 -11.65 6.97 -30.58
CA GLU A 229 -11.78 6.24 -31.84
C GLU A 229 -11.13 4.85 -31.72
N LYS A 230 -9.82 4.83 -31.40
CA LYS A 230 -9.08 3.60 -31.12
C LYS A 230 -9.21 3.24 -29.64
N LYS A 231 -9.97 2.17 -29.36
CA LYS A 231 -10.17 1.67 -28.00
C LYS A 231 -8.86 1.18 -27.39
N VAL A 232 -8.72 1.41 -26.09
CA VAL A 232 -7.60 0.99 -25.25
C VAL A 232 -8.05 -0.06 -24.23
N LYS A 233 -7.10 -0.83 -23.71
CA LYS A 233 -7.34 -1.83 -22.66
C LYS A 233 -6.81 -1.31 -21.33
N ALA A 234 -7.23 -1.92 -20.22
CA ALA A 234 -6.69 -1.61 -18.90
C ALA A 234 -5.15 -1.73 -18.86
N THR A 235 -4.59 -2.67 -19.62
CA THR A 235 -3.14 -2.88 -19.73
C THR A 235 -2.37 -1.67 -20.26
N ASN A 236 -3.02 -0.73 -20.95
CA ASN A 236 -2.42 0.56 -21.34
C ASN A 236 -2.12 1.45 -20.12
N PHE A 237 -2.93 1.36 -19.05
CA PHE A 237 -2.79 2.14 -17.81
C PHE A 237 -2.01 1.41 -16.72
N ARG A 238 -1.78 0.11 -16.92
CA ARG A 238 -0.99 -0.77 -16.05
C ARG A 238 -1.47 -0.84 -14.58
N PRO A 239 -2.79 -0.92 -14.31
CA PRO A 239 -3.32 -1.07 -12.96
C PRO A 239 -2.91 -2.42 -12.37
N ASN A 240 -2.81 -2.49 -11.05
CA ASN A 240 -2.64 -3.75 -10.33
C ASN A 240 -3.97 -4.43 -10.07
N ILE A 241 -5.01 -3.65 -9.76
CA ILE A 241 -6.32 -4.13 -9.37
C ILE A 241 -7.35 -3.46 -10.28
N ILE A 242 -8.14 -4.27 -10.97
CA ILE A 242 -9.28 -3.80 -11.75
C ILE A 242 -10.56 -4.13 -10.97
N ILE A 243 -11.43 -3.16 -10.77
CA ILE A 243 -12.71 -3.34 -10.07
C ILE A 243 -13.90 -3.18 -11.02
N SER A 244 -14.91 -4.03 -10.84
CA SER A 244 -16.18 -3.99 -11.56
C SER A 244 -17.35 -3.75 -10.62
N GLY A 245 -18.55 -3.53 -11.17
CA GLY A 245 -19.77 -3.34 -10.37
C GLY A 245 -19.85 -2.01 -9.61
N CYS A 246 -19.13 -0.99 -10.09
CA CYS A 246 -19.12 0.36 -9.51
C CYS A 246 -19.46 1.42 -10.58
N GLY A 247 -19.76 2.64 -10.15
CA GLY A 247 -19.95 3.78 -11.06
C GLY A 247 -18.66 4.25 -11.72
N VAL A 248 -18.78 5.07 -12.76
CA VAL A 248 -17.64 5.70 -13.44
C VAL A 248 -16.87 6.57 -12.43
N TYR A 249 -15.55 6.41 -12.36
CA TYR A 249 -14.64 7.11 -11.42
C TYR A 249 -14.95 6.90 -9.93
N ALA A 250 -15.74 5.88 -9.57
CA ALA A 250 -16.07 5.59 -8.17
C ALA A 250 -14.82 5.30 -7.31
N GLU A 251 -13.73 4.83 -7.92
CA GLU A 251 -12.43 4.62 -7.27
C GLU A 251 -11.78 5.90 -6.71
N LEU A 252 -12.23 7.08 -7.14
CA LEU A 252 -11.74 8.38 -6.67
C LEU A 252 -12.62 8.97 -5.56
N SER A 253 -13.80 8.41 -5.32
CA SER A 253 -14.75 8.98 -4.36
C SER A 253 -14.35 8.63 -2.93
N PRO A 254 -14.29 9.62 -2.00
CA PRO A 254 -14.22 9.31 -0.58
C PRO A 254 -15.54 8.64 -0.17
N VAL A 255 -15.46 7.38 0.27
CA VAL A 255 -16.58 6.63 0.85
C VAL A 255 -16.93 7.14 2.24
#